data_AF-A0A8C4SX97-F1
#
_entry.id   AF-A0A8C4SX97-F1
#
_cell.length_a   1.000
_cell.length_b   1.000
_cell.length_c   1.000
_cell.angle_alpha   90.00
_cell.angle_beta   90.00
_cell.angle_gamma   90.00
#
_symmetry.space_group_name_H-M   'P 1'
#
loop_
_entity.id
_entity.type
_entity.pdbx_description
1 polymer ?
#
loop_
_entity_poly.entity_id
_entity_poly.type
_entity_poly.pdbx_seq_one_letter_code
_entity_poly.pdbx_strand_id
1 'polypeptide(L)'
;MAELFHGKVLIRNNKDRDEVDTERELSLQLQNKVLLLFFGAADCPRCQAFAPKLKDFFVRLTDEFYVERASQLVLVYVSRDPTEDKQDKFLRDMPKRWLALPFEDHFKRDLEDMFKVSETPTVVVLRPDGSVISPNAVDEICDLGVACFKNWQEAADLIDRSFMLAEDFDELPMRSATEPLRRLRYKVDKKKSKVEDEEEDGGVWG
;
A
#
# COMPACT_ATOMS: atom_id res chain seq x y z
N MET A 1 0.39 10.48 10.43
CA MET A 1 1.51 9.60 9.99
C MET A 1 2.28 10.12 8.78
N ALA A 2 1.66 10.46 7.64
CA ALA A 2 2.41 10.98 6.48
C ALA A 2 3.17 12.29 6.81
N GLU A 3 2.64 13.11 7.70
CA GLU A 3 3.30 14.32 8.23
C GLU A 3 4.64 14.03 8.93
N LEU A 4 4.81 12.83 9.51
CA LEU A 4 6.07 12.44 10.15
C LEU A 4 7.22 12.40 9.13
N PHE A 5 6.91 12.08 7.87
CA PHE A 5 7.87 12.01 6.78
C PHE A 5 7.72 13.19 5.80
N HIS A 6 7.11 14.30 6.24
CA HIS A 6 6.93 15.47 5.39
C HIS A 6 8.28 16.03 4.94
N GLY A 7 8.47 16.16 3.63
CA GLY A 7 9.73 16.60 3.03
C GLY A 7 10.90 15.62 3.19
N LYS A 8 10.64 14.36 3.55
CA LYS A 8 11.64 13.29 3.64
C LYS A 8 11.55 12.36 2.44
N VAL A 9 12.64 11.66 2.15
CA VAL A 9 12.70 10.67 1.07
C VAL A 9 12.76 9.29 1.71
N LEU A 10 11.90 8.37 1.26
CA LEU A 10 11.98 6.96 1.62
C LEU A 10 12.44 6.15 0.41
N ILE A 11 13.32 5.19 0.61
CA ILE A 11 13.82 4.32 -0.46
C ILE A 11 13.04 3.01 -0.42
N ARG A 12 12.51 2.57 -1.56
CA ARG A 12 11.96 1.21 -1.69
C ARG A 12 13.09 0.20 -1.76
N ASN A 13 12.90 -0.93 -1.09
CA ASN A 13 13.83 -2.05 -1.15
C ASN A 13 13.72 -2.85 -2.47
N ASN A 14 13.59 -2.18 -3.62
CA ASN A 14 13.64 -2.79 -4.93
C ASN A 14 15.05 -2.71 -5.51
N LYS A 15 15.35 -3.49 -6.56
CA LYS A 15 16.65 -3.48 -7.25
C LYS A 15 17.05 -2.09 -7.73
N ASP A 16 16.07 -1.28 -8.11
CA ASP A 16 16.25 0.06 -8.65
C ASP A 16 16.34 1.14 -7.56
N ARG A 17 16.16 0.78 -6.28
CA ARG A 17 16.12 1.71 -5.13
C ARG A 17 15.23 2.92 -5.36
N ASP A 18 14.04 2.68 -5.93
CA ASP A 18 13.10 3.75 -6.26
C ASP A 18 12.87 4.65 -5.04
N GLU A 19 13.24 5.92 -5.19
CA GLU A 19 12.98 6.96 -4.21
C GLU A 19 11.50 7.29 -4.22
N VAL A 20 10.87 7.22 -3.05
CA VAL A 20 9.54 7.74 -2.77
C VAL A 20 9.75 9.12 -2.19
N ASP A 21 9.95 10.09 -3.08
CA ASP A 21 10.31 11.47 -2.77
C ASP A 21 9.10 12.42 -2.79
N THR A 22 8.07 12.09 -3.57
CA THR A 22 6.86 12.90 -3.64
C THR A 22 5.95 12.67 -2.45
N GLU A 23 5.50 13.78 -1.85
CA GLU A 23 4.54 13.78 -0.75
C GLU A 23 3.28 12.95 -1.06
N ARG A 24 2.85 12.97 -2.32
CA ARG A 24 1.71 12.18 -2.80
C ARG A 24 1.97 10.68 -2.73
N GLU A 25 3.13 10.22 -3.17
CA GLU A 25 3.45 8.79 -3.12
C GLU A 25 3.67 8.31 -1.68
N LEU A 26 4.34 9.09 -0.85
CA LEU A 26 4.50 8.80 0.58
C LEU A 26 3.13 8.71 1.28
N SER A 27 2.26 9.68 0.99
CA SER A 27 0.89 9.68 1.49
C SER A 27 0.13 8.43 1.05
N LEU A 28 0.19 8.05 -0.23
CA LEU A 28 -0.47 6.83 -0.71
C LEU A 28 0.11 5.55 -0.08
N GLN A 29 1.41 5.54 0.20
CA GLN A 29 2.05 4.39 0.85
C GLN A 29 1.69 4.30 2.33
N LEU A 30 1.54 5.41 3.05
CA LEU A 30 1.39 5.45 4.51
C LEU A 30 -0.04 5.70 5.01
N GLN A 31 -0.92 6.27 4.20
CA GLN A 31 -2.30 6.58 4.62
C GLN A 31 -3.11 5.33 4.95
N ASN A 32 -3.87 5.40 6.03
CA ASN A 32 -4.76 4.33 6.53
C ASN A 32 -4.05 2.98 6.71
N LYS A 33 -2.78 3.00 7.13
CA LYS A 33 -2.01 1.80 7.43
C LYS A 33 -1.33 1.91 8.78
N VAL A 34 -1.12 0.76 9.42
CA VAL A 34 -0.24 0.63 10.57
C VAL A 34 1.21 0.67 10.08
N LEU A 35 2.04 1.47 10.72
CA LEU A 35 3.45 1.61 10.36
C LEU A 35 4.33 0.94 11.42
N LEU A 36 5.22 0.08 10.96
CA LEU A 36 6.28 -0.52 11.75
C LEU A 36 7.58 0.24 11.47
N LEU A 37 8.09 0.95 12.46
CA LEU A 37 9.44 1.48 12.42
C LEU A 37 10.38 0.46 13.05
N PHE A 38 11.15 -0.21 12.19
CA PHE A 38 12.11 -1.19 12.63
C PHE A 38 13.50 -0.57 12.74
N PHE A 39 13.97 -0.43 13.97
CA PHE A 39 15.32 0.03 14.29
C PHE A 39 16.24 -1.19 14.43
N GLY A 40 17.20 -1.30 13.52
CA GLY A 40 18.09 -2.46 13.46
C GLY A 40 19.47 -2.12 12.93
N ALA A 41 20.38 -3.07 13.09
CA ALA A 41 21.71 -3.04 12.49
C ALA A 41 22.09 -4.44 12.02
N ALA A 42 22.73 -4.53 10.85
CA ALA A 42 23.24 -5.74 10.27
C ALA A 42 24.27 -6.44 11.17
N ASP A 43 25.08 -5.67 11.91
CA ASP A 43 26.11 -6.18 12.82
C ASP A 43 25.58 -6.58 14.21
N CYS A 44 24.27 -6.47 14.45
CA CYS A 44 23.69 -6.85 15.73
C CYS A 44 23.18 -8.31 15.70
N PRO A 45 23.72 -9.23 16.52
CA PRO A 45 23.29 -10.64 16.52
C PRO A 45 21.81 -10.83 16.86
N ARG A 46 21.29 -10.01 17.80
CA ARG A 46 19.86 -10.02 18.15
C ARG A 46 18.99 -9.59 16.96
N CYS A 47 19.43 -8.60 16.19
CA CYS A 47 18.74 -8.18 14.97
C CYS A 47 18.75 -9.27 13.91
N GLN A 48 19.89 -9.94 13.69
CA GLN A 48 19.98 -11.05 12.74
C GLN A 48 19.06 -12.23 13.11
N ALA A 49 18.90 -12.53 14.40
CA ALA A 49 17.97 -13.55 14.87
C ALA A 49 16.50 -13.15 14.72
N PHE A 50 16.18 -11.86 14.87
CA PHE A 50 14.82 -11.34 14.78
C PHE A 50 14.35 -11.06 13.34
N ALA A 51 15.24 -10.59 12.48
CA ALA A 51 14.96 -10.25 11.08
C ALA A 51 14.20 -11.34 10.30
N PRO A 52 14.54 -12.65 10.35
CA PRO A 52 13.77 -13.67 9.65
C PRO A 52 12.35 -13.82 10.19
N LYS A 53 12.14 -13.63 11.51
CA LYS A 53 10.78 -13.64 12.11
C LYS A 53 9.96 -12.45 11.63
N LEU A 54 10.56 -11.25 11.61
CA LEU A 54 9.90 -10.04 11.12
C LEU A 54 9.57 -10.14 9.63
N LYS A 55 10.47 -10.73 8.84
CA LYS A 55 10.26 -11.02 7.42
C LYS A 55 9.08 -11.97 7.21
N ASP A 56 9.05 -13.10 7.91
CA ASP A 56 7.94 -14.07 7.83
C ASP A 56 6.61 -13.44 8.25
N PHE A 57 6.60 -12.70 9.38
CA PHE A 57 5.45 -11.94 9.85
C PHE A 57 4.91 -10.98 8.78
N PHE A 58 5.79 -10.18 8.17
CA PHE A 58 5.40 -9.21 7.15
C PHE A 58 4.86 -9.89 5.88
N VAL A 59 5.52 -10.95 5.41
CA VAL A 59 5.11 -11.69 4.20
C VAL A 59 3.73 -12.33 4.43
N ARG A 60 3.50 -12.98 5.56
CA ARG A 60 2.20 -13.60 5.88
C ARG A 60 1.05 -12.62 5.93
N LEU A 61 1.31 -11.35 6.23
CA LEU A 61 0.30 -10.31 6.30
C LEU A 61 0.09 -9.57 4.96
N THR A 62 1.03 -9.65 4.02
CA THR A 62 1.02 -8.80 2.81
C THR A 62 1.02 -9.56 1.50
N ASP A 63 1.42 -10.82 1.50
CA ASP A 63 1.52 -11.65 0.30
C ASP A 63 0.19 -12.35 -0.01
N GLU A 64 -0.20 -12.31 -1.29
CA GLU A 64 -1.45 -12.86 -1.81
C GLU A 64 -1.54 -14.38 -1.62
N PHE A 65 -0.40 -15.05 -1.47
CA PHE A 65 -0.37 -16.48 -1.15
C PHE A 65 -0.97 -16.79 0.22
N TYR A 66 -0.85 -15.87 1.18
CA TYR A 66 -1.31 -16.08 2.56
C TYR A 66 -2.64 -15.38 2.86
N VAL A 67 -2.92 -14.26 2.19
CA VAL A 67 -4.11 -13.44 2.45
C VAL A 67 -4.77 -12.97 1.16
N GLU A 68 -6.09 -13.02 1.08
CA GLU A 68 -6.86 -12.54 -0.08
C GLU A 68 -6.69 -11.02 -0.31
N ARG A 69 -6.42 -10.28 0.77
CA ARG A 69 -6.15 -8.84 0.74
C ARG A 69 -4.94 -8.53 1.60
N ALA A 70 -3.96 -7.86 1.00
CA ALA A 70 -2.80 -7.39 1.74
C ALA A 70 -3.25 -6.51 2.91
N SER A 71 -2.73 -6.83 4.10
CA SER A 71 -2.98 -6.07 5.31
C SER A 71 -2.56 -4.62 5.13
N GLN A 72 -3.26 -3.71 5.79
CA GLN A 72 -2.95 -2.28 5.84
C GLN A 72 -1.72 -2.05 6.73
N LEU A 73 -0.56 -2.54 6.29
CA LEU A 73 0.69 -2.56 7.03
C LEU A 73 1.84 -2.05 6.16
N VAL A 74 2.67 -1.20 6.74
CA VAL A 74 3.92 -0.71 6.13
C VAL A 74 5.05 -0.91 7.11
N LEU A 75 6.24 -1.22 6.59
CA LEU A 75 7.46 -1.31 7.39
C LEU A 75 8.50 -0.35 6.81
N VAL A 76 9.03 0.50 7.69
CA VAL A 76 10.14 1.41 7.40
C VAL A 76 11.34 0.96 8.24
N TYR A 77 12.42 0.59 7.56
CA TYR A 77 13.69 0.24 8.17
C TYR A 77 14.50 1.49 8.48
N VAL A 78 14.88 1.63 9.74
CA VAL A 78 15.77 2.67 10.25
C VAL A 78 17.08 1.99 10.62
N SER A 79 18.06 2.11 9.73
CA SER A 79 19.39 1.53 9.94
C SER A 79 20.19 2.30 10.96
N ARG A 80 20.73 1.59 11.96
CA ARG A 80 21.80 2.03 12.88
C ARG A 80 23.17 1.52 12.47
N ASP A 81 23.31 1.11 11.21
CA ASP A 81 24.56 0.58 10.70
C ASP A 81 25.62 1.68 10.59
N PRO A 82 26.91 1.38 10.81
CA PRO A 82 27.98 2.36 10.66
C PRO A 82 28.32 2.67 9.21
N THR A 83 27.87 1.84 8.25
CA THR A 83 28.21 1.97 6.82
C THR A 83 27.02 1.63 5.92
N GLU A 84 26.91 2.31 4.78
CA GLU A 84 25.85 2.07 3.78
C GLU A 84 25.86 0.62 3.27
N ASP A 85 27.04 0.06 3.00
CA ASP A 85 27.17 -1.33 2.53
C ASP A 85 26.51 -2.37 3.47
N LYS A 86 26.46 -2.07 4.78
CA LYS A 86 25.85 -2.96 5.78
C LYS A 86 24.34 -2.83 5.77
N GLN A 87 23.83 -1.60 5.72
CA GLN A 87 22.41 -1.33 5.49
C GLN A 87 21.92 -2.06 4.23
N ASP A 88 22.69 -1.95 3.15
CA ASP A 88 22.38 -2.56 1.87
C ASP A 88 22.39 -4.07 1.91
N LYS A 89 23.41 -4.66 2.53
CA LYS A 89 23.51 -6.10 2.68
C LYS A 89 22.33 -6.65 3.47
N PHE A 90 21.89 -5.96 4.52
CA PHE A 90 20.72 -6.34 5.29
C PHE A 90 19.45 -6.26 4.45
N LEU A 91 19.25 -5.15 3.74
CA LEU A 91 18.06 -4.91 2.92
C LEU A 91 17.93 -5.91 1.74
N ARG A 92 19.04 -6.38 1.16
CA ARG A 92 19.04 -7.39 0.09
C ARG A 92 18.28 -8.67 0.45
N ASP A 93 18.30 -9.07 1.72
CA ASP A 93 17.63 -10.27 2.20
C ASP A 93 16.16 -10.02 2.61
N MET A 94 15.74 -8.75 2.63
CA MET A 94 14.40 -8.32 3.08
C MET A 94 13.40 -8.21 1.92
N PRO A 95 12.08 -8.26 2.19
CA PRO A 95 11.05 -8.09 1.17
C PRO A 95 11.15 -6.74 0.43
N LYS A 96 10.83 -6.75 -0.86
CA LYS A 96 10.87 -5.55 -1.71
C LYS A 96 9.88 -4.46 -1.34
N ARG A 97 8.81 -4.84 -0.63
CA ARG A 97 7.77 -3.93 -0.14
C ARG A 97 8.20 -3.13 1.10
N TRP A 98 9.36 -3.45 1.67
CA TRP A 98 9.91 -2.66 2.77
C TRP A 98 10.40 -1.31 2.24
N LEU A 99 10.19 -0.29 3.06
CA LEU A 99 10.75 1.03 2.88
C LEU A 99 11.97 1.16 3.79
N ALA A 100 12.90 2.02 3.45
CA ALA A 100 14.06 2.32 4.27
C ALA A 100 14.39 3.81 4.19
N LEU A 101 14.98 4.35 5.25
CA LEU A 101 15.57 5.70 5.18
C LEU A 101 16.91 5.65 4.43
N PRO A 102 17.22 6.68 3.60
CA PRO A 102 18.54 6.86 3.00
C PRO A 102 19.65 6.77 4.06
N PHE A 103 20.82 6.22 3.69
CA PHE A 103 21.87 5.99 4.68
C PHE A 103 22.28 7.28 5.42
N GLU A 104 22.44 8.37 4.66
CA GLU A 104 22.92 9.67 5.13
C GLU A 104 21.82 10.55 5.77
N ASP A 105 20.58 10.10 5.88
CA ASP A 105 19.50 10.92 6.43
C ASP A 105 19.64 11.11 7.94
N HIS A 106 19.80 12.37 8.37
CA HIS A 106 19.86 12.77 9.78
C HIS A 106 18.57 12.44 10.54
N PHE A 107 17.44 12.31 9.83
CA PHE A 107 16.15 11.99 10.42
C PHE A 107 16.14 10.66 11.18
N LYS A 108 17.05 9.73 10.87
CA LYS A 108 17.22 8.50 11.64
C LYS A 108 17.46 8.77 13.13
N ARG A 109 18.29 9.78 13.45
CA ARG A 109 18.59 10.16 14.84
C ARG A 109 17.39 10.82 15.50
N ASP A 110 16.69 11.69 14.78
CA ASP A 110 15.48 12.34 15.27
C ASP A 110 14.40 11.30 15.62
N LEU A 111 14.24 10.26 14.80
CA LEU A 111 13.33 9.13 15.07
C LEU A 111 13.75 8.32 16.30
N GLU A 112 15.04 8.02 16.46
CA GLU A 112 15.56 7.32 17.64
C GLU A 112 15.27 8.10 18.92
N ASP A 113 15.52 9.41 18.92
CA ASP A 113 15.30 10.28 20.07
C ASP A 113 13.81 10.47 20.37
N MET A 114 13.00 10.69 19.34
CA MET A 114 11.55 10.90 19.47
C MET A 114 10.84 9.67 20.05
N PHE A 115 11.25 8.47 19.63
CA PHE A 115 10.69 7.21 20.14
C PHE A 115 11.50 6.60 21.30
N LYS A 116 12.54 7.29 21.76
CA LYS A 116 13.41 6.88 22.89
C LYS A 116 13.98 5.48 22.72
N VAL A 117 14.46 5.18 21.52
CA VAL A 117 15.01 3.86 21.17
C VAL A 117 16.44 3.74 21.70
N SER A 118 16.57 3.05 22.85
CA SER A 118 17.88 2.80 23.46
C SER A 118 18.61 1.59 22.88
N GLU A 119 17.87 0.53 22.55
CA GLU A 119 18.43 -0.78 22.15
C GLU A 119 17.90 -1.24 20.78
N THR A 120 18.64 -2.14 20.13
CA THR A 120 18.19 -2.85 18.92
C THR A 120 18.23 -4.37 19.12
N PRO A 121 17.30 -5.12 18.54
CA PRO A 121 16.19 -4.68 17.68
C PRO A 121 15.07 -3.99 18.48
N THR A 122 14.48 -2.94 17.91
CA THR A 122 13.25 -2.33 18.41
C THR A 122 12.28 -2.12 17.26
N VAL A 123 11.01 -2.45 17.48
CA VAL A 123 9.93 -2.23 16.49
C VAL A 123 8.89 -1.32 17.12
N VAL A 124 8.81 -0.08 16.68
CA VAL A 124 7.77 0.86 17.12
C VAL A 124 6.57 0.71 16.18
N VAL A 125 5.38 0.50 16.74
CA VAL A 125 4.12 0.37 16.00
C VAL A 125 3.36 1.68 16.10
N LEU A 126 3.04 2.28 14.96
CA LEU A 126 2.33 3.55 14.85
C LEU A 126 0.98 3.38 14.17
N ARG A 127 -0.01 4.10 14.69
CA ARG A 127 -1.34 4.32 14.09
C ARG A 127 -1.26 5.25 12.88
N PRO A 128 -2.25 5.22 11.95
CA PRO A 128 -2.37 6.15 10.82
C PRO A 128 -2.27 7.65 11.18
N ASP A 129 -2.69 8.03 12.39
CA ASP A 129 -2.57 9.41 12.90
C ASP A 129 -1.11 9.76 13.27
N GLY A 130 -0.25 8.77 13.55
CA GLY A 130 1.13 8.93 14.00
C GLY A 130 1.32 8.69 15.49
N SER A 131 0.26 8.34 16.22
CA SER A 131 0.36 7.98 17.63
C SER A 131 0.93 6.56 17.81
N VAL A 132 1.59 6.33 18.93
CA VAL A 132 2.22 5.04 19.25
C VAL A 132 1.16 4.05 19.75
N ILE A 133 1.14 2.85 19.17
CA ILE A 133 0.38 1.69 19.66
C ILE A 133 1.26 0.90 20.63
N SER A 134 2.43 0.48 20.15
CA SER A 134 3.42 -0.26 20.94
C SER A 134 4.81 0.35 20.73
N PRO A 135 5.51 0.74 21.81
CA PRO A 135 6.86 1.31 21.71
C PRO A 135 7.91 0.26 21.36
N ASN A 136 7.68 -1.02 21.68
CA ASN A 136 8.55 -2.11 21.26
C ASN A 136 7.76 -3.41 21.10
N ALA A 137 7.46 -3.76 19.86
CA ALA A 137 6.68 -4.94 19.48
C ALA A 137 7.53 -6.19 19.19
N VAL A 138 8.84 -6.18 19.47
CA VAL A 138 9.72 -7.33 19.17
C VAL A 138 9.23 -8.60 19.87
N ASP A 139 8.90 -8.51 21.16
CA ASP A 139 8.41 -9.64 21.95
C ASP A 139 7.00 -10.04 21.50
N GLU A 140 6.10 -9.07 21.26
CA GLU A 140 4.75 -9.33 20.73
C GLU A 140 4.79 -10.11 19.41
N ILE A 141 5.69 -9.74 18.47
CA ILE A 141 5.86 -10.45 17.19
C ILE A 141 6.45 -11.84 17.40
N CYS A 142 7.38 -12.00 18.36
CA CYS A 142 7.99 -13.29 18.64
C CYS A 142 7.02 -14.29 19.27
N ASP A 143 6.16 -13.81 20.18
CA ASP A 143 5.30 -14.66 21.00
C ASP A 143 3.94 -14.93 20.32
N LEU A 144 3.33 -13.89 19.73
CA LEU A 144 1.98 -13.97 19.14
C LEU A 144 2.01 -14.15 17.62
N GLY A 145 3.14 -13.87 16.96
CA GLY A 145 3.25 -13.91 15.50
C GLY A 145 2.23 -13.00 14.83
N VAL A 146 1.58 -13.47 13.76
CA VAL A 146 0.58 -12.68 13.01
C VAL A 146 -0.66 -12.28 13.82
N ALA A 147 -0.91 -12.91 14.96
CA ALA A 147 -2.08 -12.59 15.78
C ALA A 147 -1.99 -11.22 16.46
N CYS A 148 -0.78 -10.70 16.75
CA CYS A 148 -0.64 -9.37 17.34
C CYS A 148 -1.14 -8.26 16.40
N PHE A 149 -1.11 -8.49 15.09
CA PHE A 149 -1.57 -7.51 14.12
C PHE A 149 -3.06 -7.19 14.29
N LYS A 150 -3.90 -8.16 14.68
CA LYS A 150 -5.32 -7.91 14.95
C LYS A 150 -5.51 -6.90 16.08
N ASN A 151 -4.74 -7.04 17.16
CA ASN A 151 -4.77 -6.09 18.28
C ASN A 151 -4.35 -4.68 17.83
N TRP A 152 -3.36 -4.58 16.94
CA TRP A 152 -2.92 -3.29 16.41
C TRP A 152 -3.92 -2.69 15.42
N GLN A 153 -4.62 -3.51 14.63
CA GLN A 153 -5.69 -3.06 13.75
C GLN A 153 -6.85 -2.48 14.55
N GLU A 154 -7.30 -3.20 15.59
CA GLU A 154 -8.33 -2.71 16.52
C GLU A 154 -7.88 -1.44 17.23
N ALA A 155 -6.65 -1.42 17.76
CA ALA A 155 -6.12 -0.24 18.43
C ALA A 155 -5.96 0.96 17.50
N ALA A 156 -5.75 0.75 16.20
CA ALA A 156 -5.63 1.79 15.19
C ALA A 156 -6.99 2.30 14.66
N ASP A 157 -8.11 1.80 15.19
CA ASP A 157 -9.46 2.07 14.68
C ASP A 157 -9.54 1.91 13.16
N LEU A 158 -8.74 0.99 12.60
CA LEU A 158 -8.80 0.67 11.19
C LEU A 158 -10.07 -0.13 10.98
N ILE A 159 -11.16 0.59 10.69
CA ILE A 159 -12.45 -0.01 10.36
C ILE A 159 -12.22 -0.96 9.19
N ASP A 160 -12.35 -2.26 9.44
CA ASP A 160 -12.46 -3.23 8.38
C ASP A 160 -13.71 -2.89 7.59
N ARG A 161 -13.52 -2.23 6.43
CA ARG A 161 -14.62 -1.91 5.51
C ARG A 161 -15.32 -3.18 4.98
N SER A 162 -14.88 -4.37 5.38
CA SER A 162 -15.63 -5.62 5.27
C SER A 162 -17.06 -5.54 5.84
N PHE A 163 -17.32 -4.69 6.86
CA PHE A 163 -18.69 -4.51 7.38
C PHE A 163 -19.62 -3.65 6.50
N MET A 164 -19.11 -3.04 5.43
CA MET A 164 -19.95 -2.78 4.27
C MET A 164 -19.94 -4.06 3.43
N LEU A 165 -20.74 -5.04 3.87
CA LEU A 165 -21.49 -5.82 2.88
C LEU A 165 -22.04 -4.80 1.90
N ALA A 166 -21.89 -5.07 0.61
CA ALA A 166 -22.47 -4.29 -0.46
C ALA A 166 -24.01 -4.36 -0.36
N GLU A 167 -24.57 -3.75 0.67
CA GLU A 167 -25.97 -3.37 0.71
C GLU A 167 -26.05 -2.07 -0.07
N ASP A 168 -26.61 -2.22 -1.26
CA ASP A 168 -27.18 -1.17 -2.10
C ASP A 168 -26.20 -0.36 -2.95
N PHE A 169 -25.57 -1.02 -3.92
CA PHE A 169 -25.55 -0.49 -5.27
C PHE A 169 -25.75 -1.64 -6.27
N ASP A 170 -27.00 -2.12 -6.35
CA ASP A 170 -27.53 -2.68 -7.59
C ASP A 170 -27.52 -1.59 -8.66
N GLU A 171 -26.33 -1.21 -9.14
CA GLU A 171 -26.15 -0.68 -10.48
C GLU A 171 -26.11 -1.87 -11.45
N LEU A 172 -27.21 -2.63 -11.48
CA LEU A 172 -27.68 -3.11 -12.77
C LEU A 172 -27.94 -1.85 -13.59
N PRO A 173 -27.28 -1.61 -14.73
CA PRO A 173 -27.79 -0.64 -15.66
C PRO A 173 -29.18 -1.15 -16.03
N MET A 174 -30.23 -0.46 -15.57
CA MET A 174 -31.58 -0.66 -16.09
C MET A 174 -31.49 -0.43 -17.60
N ARG A 175 -31.27 -1.51 -18.36
CA ARG A 175 -31.47 -1.52 -19.80
C ARG A 175 -32.93 -1.20 -19.98
N SER A 176 -33.18 0.04 -20.36
CA SER A 176 -34.52 0.57 -20.60
C SER A 176 -35.27 -0.46 -21.45
N ALA A 177 -36.44 -0.93 -20.99
CA ALA A 177 -37.26 -1.89 -21.73
C ALA A 177 -37.68 -1.40 -23.14
N THR A 178 -37.34 -0.15 -23.49
CA THR A 178 -37.55 0.45 -24.80
C THR A 178 -36.33 0.35 -25.74
N GLU A 179 -35.19 -0.20 -25.32
CA GLU A 179 -34.00 -0.36 -26.16
C GLU A 179 -34.24 -1.15 -27.47
N PRO A 180 -35.05 -2.22 -27.49
CA PRO A 180 -35.40 -2.90 -28.74
C PRO A 180 -36.22 -2.01 -29.69
N LEU A 181 -37.11 -1.17 -29.13
CA LEU A 181 -37.98 -0.27 -29.90
C LEU A 181 -37.21 0.94 -30.44
N ARG A 182 -36.22 1.44 -29.69
CA ARG A 182 -35.34 2.54 -30.13
C ARG A 182 -34.49 2.12 -31.34
N ARG A 183 -33.95 0.89 -31.35
CA ARG A 183 -33.18 0.37 -32.51
C ARG A 183 -34.02 0.16 -33.76
N LEU A 184 -35.33 -0.11 -33.62
CA LEU A 184 -36.25 -0.22 -34.75
C LEU A 184 -36.56 1.15 -35.39
N ARG A 185 -36.75 2.21 -34.58
CA ARG A 185 -36.96 3.56 -35.14
C ARG A 185 -35.76 4.09 -35.94
N TYR A 186 -34.54 3.92 -35.44
CA TYR A 186 -33.34 4.37 -36.17
C TYR A 186 -33.00 3.51 -37.42
N LYS A 187 -33.49 2.27 -37.51
CA LYS A 187 -33.32 1.44 -38.71
C LYS A 187 -34.34 1.74 -39.81
N VAL A 188 -35.48 2.37 -39.50
CA VAL A 188 -36.47 2.78 -40.50
C VAL A 188 -36.02 4.06 -41.21
N ASP A 189 -35.44 5.03 -40.49
CA ASP A 189 -34.96 6.28 -41.11
C ASP A 189 -33.77 6.06 -42.05
N LYS A 190 -32.83 5.16 -41.70
CA LYS A 190 -31.68 4.87 -42.56
C LYS A 190 -32.03 4.08 -43.82
N LYS A 191 -33.21 3.44 -43.85
CA LYS A 191 -33.74 2.74 -45.03
C LYS A 191 -34.59 3.66 -45.90
N LYS A 192 -35.13 4.75 -45.33
CA LYS A 192 -35.84 5.81 -46.07
C LYS A 192 -34.85 6.73 -46.81
N SER A 193 -33.78 7.16 -46.15
CA SER A 193 -32.77 8.02 -46.78
C SER A 193 -31.99 7.33 -47.91
N LYS A 194 -31.86 6.00 -47.87
CA LYS A 194 -31.14 5.25 -48.91
C LYS A 194 -32.00 4.88 -50.12
N VAL A 195 -33.32 5.09 -50.05
CA VAL A 195 -34.24 4.93 -51.18
C VAL A 195 -34.45 6.29 -51.88
N GLU A 196 -34.38 7.39 -51.13
CA GLU A 196 -34.45 8.75 -51.70
C GLU A 196 -33.19 9.13 -52.53
N ASP A 197 -31.99 8.68 -52.14
CA ASP A 197 -30.76 8.93 -52.93
C ASP A 197 -30.63 8.07 -54.20
N GLU A 198 -31.36 6.95 -54.33
CA GLU A 198 -31.34 6.10 -55.54
C GLU A 198 -32.45 6.45 -56.56
N GLU A 199 -33.42 7.31 -56.20
CA GLU A 199 -34.46 7.82 -57.11
C GLU A 199 -34.09 9.16 -57.77
N GLU A 200 -33.11 9.93 -57.28
CA GLU A 200 -32.70 11.21 -57.89
C GLU A 200 -31.64 11.09 -59.03
N ASP A 201 -30.92 9.97 -59.15
CA ASP A 201 -29.93 9.75 -60.22
C ASP A 201 -30.48 8.96 -61.45
N GLY A 202 -31.81 8.77 -61.50
CA GLY A 202 -32.49 7.84 -62.40
C GLY A 202 -33.54 8.43 -63.34
N GLY A 203 -33.36 9.63 -63.89
CA GLY A 203 -34.08 9.98 -65.13
C GLY A 203 -34.40 11.45 -65.40
N VAL A 204 -33.55 12.11 -66.18
CA VAL A 204 -33.95 12.88 -67.39
C VAL A 204 -32.82 12.77 -68.42
N TRP A 205 -32.90 11.77 -69.30
CA TRP A 205 -32.37 11.88 -70.67
C TRP A 205 -33.50 12.47 -71.51
N GLY A 206 -33.13 13.35 -72.46
CA GLY A 206 -34.07 14.13 -73.28
C GLY A 206 -34.89 13.35 -74.29
#